data_AF-A0A518VCI6-F1
#
_entry.id   AF-A0A518VCI6-F1
#
_cell.length_a   1.000
_cell.length_b   1.000
_cell.length_c   1.000
_cell.angle_alpha   90.00
_cell.angle_beta   90.00
_cell.angle_gamma   90.00
#
_symmetry.space_group_name_H-M   'P 1'
#
loop_
_entity.id
_entity.type
_entity.pdbx_description
1 polymer ?
#
loop_
_entity_poly.entity_id
_entity_poly.type
_entity_poly.pdbx_seq_one_letter_code
_entity_poly.pdbx_strand_id
1 'polypeptide(L)'
;MITSSQPTLVYIVHDFENISANWELTTDCFMVAKGYPHRSLASLNDLHEYVAACGHVFEGVLKVQEGFCKWFESSTETEELLEDYTCEYRLIEMGSFKELQ
;
A
#
# COMPACT_ATOMS: atom_id res chain seq x y z
N MET A 1 4.91 -24.99 -10.25
CA MET A 1 5.32 -23.77 -10.99
C MET A 1 4.89 -22.58 -10.16
N ILE A 2 5.82 -21.96 -9.43
CA ILE A 2 5.53 -20.72 -8.69
C ILE A 2 5.79 -19.61 -9.68
N THR A 3 4.75 -18.99 -10.21
CA THR A 3 4.89 -17.74 -10.95
C THR A 3 5.43 -16.72 -9.96
N SER A 4 6.69 -16.31 -10.09
CA SER A 4 7.22 -15.20 -9.32
C SER A 4 6.54 -13.93 -9.82
N SER A 5 5.36 -13.63 -9.30
CA SER A 5 4.72 -12.34 -9.52
C SER A 5 5.65 -11.29 -8.93
N GLN A 6 6.19 -10.42 -9.78
CA GLN A 6 7.03 -9.32 -9.30
C GLN A 6 6.20 -8.43 -8.35
N PRO A 7 6.81 -7.88 -7.29
CA PRO A 7 6.13 -6.94 -6.41
C PRO A 7 5.60 -5.73 -7.18
N THR A 8 4.36 -5.35 -6.91
CA THR A 8 3.72 -4.17 -7.51
C THR A 8 4.16 -2.92 -6.75
N LEU A 9 4.67 -1.90 -7.44
CA LEU A 9 5.02 -0.63 -6.81
C LEU A 9 3.74 0.19 -6.62
N VAL A 10 3.57 0.75 -5.41
CA VAL A 10 2.46 1.65 -5.11
C VAL A 10 3.02 3.06 -4.90
N TYR A 11 2.46 4.01 -5.61
CA TYR A 11 2.85 5.41 -5.54
C TYR A 11 1.71 6.23 -4.94
N ILE A 12 2.08 7.19 -4.10
CA ILE A 12 1.19 8.27 -3.70
C ILE A 12 1.39 9.44 -4.66
N VAL A 13 0.27 9.96 -5.15
CA VAL A 13 0.21 11.09 -6.07
C VAL A 13 -0.65 12.16 -5.43
N HIS A 14 -0.10 13.37 -5.28
CA HIS A 14 -0.87 14.53 -4.84
C HIS A 14 -1.39 15.29 -6.06
N ASP A 15 -2.71 15.34 -6.21
CA ASP A 15 -3.37 16.22 -7.17
C ASP A 15 -3.80 17.49 -6.44
N PHE A 16 -2.98 18.53 -6.56
CA PHE A 16 -3.25 19.83 -5.95
C PHE A 16 -4.31 20.65 -6.71
N GLU A 17 -4.72 20.21 -7.91
CA GLU A 17 -5.78 20.86 -8.70
C GLU A 17 -7.16 20.23 -8.43
N ASN A 18 -7.21 19.00 -7.91
CA ASN A 18 -8.44 18.32 -7.56
C ASN A 18 -8.90 18.61 -6.11
N ILE A 19 -9.91 19.46 -6.00
CA ILE A 19 -10.50 19.93 -4.73
C ILE A 19 -11.19 18.79 -3.93
N SER A 20 -11.50 17.65 -4.57
CA SER A 20 -12.27 16.56 -3.93
C SER A 20 -11.40 15.50 -3.26
N ALA A 21 -10.17 15.31 -3.72
CA ALA A 21 -9.22 14.37 -3.13
C ALA A 21 -7.80 14.91 -3.34
N ASN A 22 -7.16 15.36 -2.26
CA ASN A 22 -5.83 15.98 -2.29
C ASN A 22 -4.70 14.95 -2.54
N TRP A 23 -5.02 13.66 -2.64
CA TRP A 23 -4.08 12.57 -2.88
C TRP A 23 -4.79 11.28 -3.35
N GLU A 24 -4.07 10.45 -4.09
CA GLU A 24 -4.52 9.13 -4.56
C GLU A 24 -3.34 8.13 -4.56
N LEU A 25 -3.63 6.84 -4.35
CA LEU A 25 -2.67 5.76 -4.52
C LEU A 25 -2.86 5.08 -5.89
N THR A 26 -1.76 4.85 -6.60
CA THR A 26 -1.80 4.20 -7.91
C THR A 26 -0.64 3.23 -8.12
N THR A 27 -0.92 2.19 -8.90
CA THR A 27 0.06 1.22 -9.39
C THR A 27 0.41 1.46 -10.86
N ASP A 28 -0.26 2.42 -11.52
CA ASP A 28 -0.06 2.74 -12.93
C ASP A 28 1.17 3.64 -13.11
N CYS A 29 2.28 3.02 -13.52
CA CYS A 29 3.53 3.72 -13.78
C CYS A 29 3.43 4.77 -14.91
N PHE A 30 2.46 4.67 -15.82
CA PHE A 30 2.24 5.65 -16.88
C PHE A 30 1.49 6.89 -16.38
N MET A 31 0.50 6.72 -15.51
CA MET A 31 -0.14 7.85 -14.81
C MET A 31 0.91 8.62 -14.00
N VAL A 32 1.78 7.88 -13.31
CA VAL A 32 2.90 8.42 -12.54
C VAL A 32 3.91 9.16 -13.44
N ALA A 33 4.24 8.62 -14.61
CA ALA A 33 5.17 9.21 -15.57
C ALA A 33 4.62 10.44 -16.32
N LYS A 34 3.30 10.55 -16.48
CA LYS A 34 2.62 11.59 -17.28
C LYS A 34 2.62 13.00 -16.70
N GLY A 35 3.22 13.22 -15.52
CA GLY A 35 3.56 14.56 -15.08
C GLY A 35 2.95 15.00 -13.76
N TYR A 36 2.76 14.09 -12.80
CA TYR A 36 2.62 14.49 -11.40
C TYR A 36 4.00 14.76 -10.81
N PRO A 37 4.41 16.04 -10.61
CA PRO A 37 5.75 16.38 -10.14
C PRO A 37 5.97 15.97 -8.67
N HIS A 38 4.90 15.78 -7.91
CA HIS A 38 4.91 15.40 -6.50
C HIS A 38 4.49 13.94 -6.32
N ARG A 39 5.30 13.03 -6.86
CA ARG A 39 5.13 11.58 -6.67
C ARG A 39 6.18 11.03 -5.73
N SER A 40 5.77 10.13 -4.85
CA SER A 40 6.66 9.33 -4.02
C SER A 40 6.14 7.91 -3.93
N LEU A 41 7.01 6.97 -3.57
CA LEU A 41 6.56 5.65 -3.18
C LEU A 41 5.62 5.81 -1.97
N ALA A 42 4.51 5.08 -1.92
CA ALA A 42 3.61 5.14 -0.77
C ALA A 42 4.30 4.56 0.47
N SER A 43 3.99 5.10 1.64
CA SER A 43 4.33 4.49 2.92
C SER A 43 3.31 3.40 3.28
N LEU A 44 3.66 2.55 4.25
CA LEU A 44 2.72 1.58 4.80
C LEU A 44 1.49 2.27 5.42
N ASN A 45 1.72 3.43 6.06
CA ASN A 45 0.64 4.22 6.67
C ASN A 45 -0.30 4.78 5.59
N ASP A 46 0.22 5.27 4.46
CA ASP A 46 -0.60 5.77 3.36
C ASP A 46 -1.55 4.68 2.83
N LEU A 47 -1.09 3.43 2.79
CA LEU A 47 -1.94 2.29 2.40
C LEU A 47 -3.08 2.05 3.41
N HIS A 48 -2.81 2.13 4.71
CA HIS A 48 -3.86 1.99 5.73
C HIS A 48 -4.86 3.15 5.68
N GLU A 49 -4.39 4.38 5.52
CA GLU A 49 -5.26 5.56 5.36
C GLU A 49 -6.11 5.46 4.09
N TYR A 50 -5.54 4.94 2.98
CA TYR A 50 -6.28 4.76 1.74
C TYR A 50 -7.39 3.73 1.87
N VAL A 51 -7.11 2.58 2.50
CA VAL A 51 -8.14 1.57 2.81
C VAL A 51 -9.21 2.16 3.74
N ALA A 52 -8.83 2.93 4.77
CA ALA A 52 -9.78 3.56 5.66
C ALA A 52 -10.67 4.60 4.94
N ALA A 53 -10.13 5.31 3.94
CA ALA A 53 -10.84 6.33 3.20
C ALA A 53 -11.81 5.75 2.15
N CYS A 54 -11.42 4.69 1.42
CA CYS A 54 -12.19 4.21 0.27
C CYS A 54 -12.53 2.70 0.30
N GLY A 55 -11.99 1.94 1.24
CA GLY A 55 -12.18 0.48 1.34
C GLY A 55 -11.46 -0.33 0.26
N HIS A 56 -10.62 0.30 -0.58
CA HIS A 56 -9.92 -0.39 -1.65
C HIS A 56 -8.60 -1.01 -1.17
N VAL A 57 -8.44 -2.31 -1.43
CA VAL A 57 -7.24 -3.08 -1.09
C VAL A 57 -6.51 -3.47 -2.37
N PHE A 58 -5.21 -3.22 -2.42
CA PHE A 58 -4.33 -3.69 -3.48
C PHE A 58 -3.93 -5.14 -3.23
N GLU A 59 -4.17 -6.00 -4.21
CA GLU A 59 -3.83 -7.42 -4.12
C GLU A 59 -2.35 -7.70 -4.40
N GLY A 60 -1.84 -8.78 -3.80
CA GLY A 60 -0.48 -9.27 -4.02
C GLY A 60 0.57 -8.65 -3.09
N VAL A 61 1.83 -8.81 -3.47
CA VAL A 61 2.97 -8.20 -2.75
C VAL A 61 3.20 -6.81 -3.31
N LEU A 62 3.24 -5.82 -2.42
CA LEU A 62 3.41 -4.42 -2.75
C LEU A 62 4.79 -3.95 -2.31
N LYS A 63 5.38 -3.01 -3.06
CA LYS A 63 6.61 -2.31 -2.68
C LYS A 63 6.27 -0.89 -2.23
N VAL A 64 6.57 -0.59 -0.98
CA VAL A 64 6.39 0.67 -0.27
C VAL A 64 7.72 1.22 0.24
N GLN A 65 7.73 2.44 0.79
CA GLN A 65 8.94 3.10 1.31
C GLN A 65 9.71 2.22 2.29
N GLU A 66 8.99 1.54 3.18
CA GLU A 66 9.54 0.76 4.28
C GLU A 66 10.01 -0.63 3.85
N GLY A 67 9.60 -1.11 2.67
CA GLY A 67 9.91 -2.46 2.23
C GLY A 67 8.82 -3.08 1.37
N PHE A 68 8.67 -4.40 1.50
CA PHE A 68 7.61 -5.15 0.85
C PHE A 68 6.51 -5.45 1.85
N CYS A 69 5.26 -5.23 1.46
CA CYS A 69 4.10 -5.47 2.30
C CYS A 69 3.03 -6.25 1.55
N LYS A 70 2.06 -6.77 2.32
CA LYS A 70 0.88 -7.47 1.80
C LYS A 70 -0.29 -7.25 2.74
N TRP A 71 -1.50 -7.27 2.21
CA TRP A 71 -2.73 -7.25 3.00
C TRP A 71 -2.95 -8.59 3.73
N PHE A 72 -3.31 -8.52 5.01
CA PHE A 72 -3.67 -9.66 5.84
C PHE A 72 -5.03 -9.46 6.47
N GLU A 73 -5.80 -10.54 6.46
CA GLU A 73 -7.08 -10.66 7.14
C GLU A 73 -6.97 -11.84 8.10
N SER A 74 -7.29 -11.62 9.36
CA SER A 74 -7.27 -12.66 10.38
C SER A 74 -8.41 -12.46 11.36
N SER A 75 -9.11 -13.54 11.70
CA SER A 75 -10.02 -13.59 12.84
C SER A 75 -9.40 -14.34 14.00
N THR A 76 -9.66 -13.88 15.22
CA THR A 76 -9.33 -14.60 16.45
C THR A 76 -10.58 -14.73 17.30
N GLU A 77 -10.87 -15.92 17.80
CA GLU A 77 -11.96 -16.13 18.75
C GLU A 77 -11.49 -15.72 20.15
N THR A 78 -12.23 -14.84 20.82
CA THR A 78 -11.94 -14.41 22.19
C THR A 78 -12.50 -15.43 23.20
N GLU A 79 -12.09 -15.30 24.47
CA GLU A 79 -12.62 -16.14 25.56
C GLU A 79 -14.15 -16.04 25.73
N GLU A 80 -14.77 -14.98 25.19
CA GLU A 80 -16.22 -14.77 25.19
C GLU A 80 -16.92 -15.33 23.94
N LEU A 81 -16.22 -16.12 23.11
CA LEU A 81 -16.69 -16.60 21.79
C LEU A 81 -17.07 -15.47 20.83
N LEU A 82 -16.45 -14.30 20.99
CA LEU A 82 -16.57 -13.19 20.05
C LEU A 82 -15.46 -13.32 19.00
N GLU A 83 -15.77 -13.04 17.74
CA GLU A 83 -14.75 -12.95 16.69
C GLU A 83 -14.17 -11.53 16.67
N ASP A 84 -12.87 -11.43 16.93
CA ASP A 84 -12.09 -10.23 16.67
C ASP A 84 -11.49 -10.30 15.26
N TYR A 85 -11.82 -9.34 14.41
CA TYR A 85 -11.41 -9.33 13.00
C TYR A 85 -10.38 -8.23 12.75
N THR A 86 -9.18 -8.62 12.36
CA THR A 86 -8.09 -7.71 12.05
C THR A 86 -7.82 -7.68 10.54
N CYS A 87 -7.72 -6.46 10.00
CA CYS A 87 -7.49 -6.16 8.60
C CYS A 87 -6.39 -5.11 8.47
N GLU A 88 -5.23 -5.47 7.93
CA GLU A 88 -4.11 -4.53 7.81
C GLU A 88 -3.05 -4.95 6.79
N TYR A 89 -2.32 -3.98 6.25
CA TYR A 89 -1.05 -4.23 5.56
C TYR A 89 0.08 -4.59 6.54
N ARG A 90 0.59 -5.80 6.37
CA ARG A 90 1.79 -6.44 6.95
C ARG A 90 3.08 -6.09 6.20
N LEU A 91 4.13 -5.55 6.82
CA LEU A 91 5.49 -5.68 6.22
C LEU A 91 5.90 -7.16 6.25
N ILE A 92 6.33 -7.68 5.11
CA ILE A 92 6.83 -9.05 4.95
C ILE A 92 8.35 -9.08 4.76
N GLU A 93 8.95 -7.97 4.32
CA GLU A 93 10.39 -7.79 4.21
C GLU A 93 10.73 -6.31 4.32
N MET A 94 11.68 -5.95 5.19
CA MET A 94 12.15 -4.57 5.31
C MET A 94 13.04 -4.19 4.13
N GLY A 95 12.87 -2.99 3.59
CA GLY A 95 13.80 -2.42 2.63
C GLY A 95 15.17 -2.24 3.27
N SER A 96 16.22 -2.82 2.68
CA SER A 96 17.59 -2.50 3.09
C SER A 96 17.87 -1.05 2.72
N PHE A 97 18.13 -0.20 3.72
CA PHE A 97 18.56 1.21 3.56
C PHE A 97 19.88 1.40 2.79
N LYS A 98 20.40 0.38 2.10
CA LYS A 98 21.73 0.38 1.45
C LYS A 98 21.74 0.82 -0.02
N GLU A 99 20.62 1.16 -0.64
CA GLU A 99 20.58 1.59 -2.06
C GLU A 99 20.49 3.11 -2.27
N LEU A 100 21.05 3.93 -1.36
CA LEU A 100 21.21 5.37 -1.55
C LEU A 100 22.58 5.89 -1.05
N GLN A 101 23.66 5.26 -1.49
CA GLN A 101 25.00 5.89 -1.50
C GLN A 101 25.53 6.00 -2.93
#